data_AF-E4RZ77-F1
#
_entry.id   AF-E4RZ77-F1
#
_cell.length_a   1.000
_cell.length_b   1.000
_cell.length_c   1.000
_cell.angle_alpha   90.00
_cell.angle_beta   90.00
_cell.angle_gamma   90.00
#
_symmetry.space_group_name_H-M   'P 1'
#
loop_
_entity.id
_entity.type
_entity.pdbx_description
1 polymer ?
#
loop_
_entity_poly.entity_id
_entity_poly.type
_entity_poly.pdbx_seq_one_letter_code
_entity_poly.pdbx_strand_id
1 'polypeptide(L)'
;MKADSIYIHHFTPVLNALCQRYKQVDFDDILDAVHDAFEASLSFEGQILQPGAWLYRVAERKLLHFLRKRNIPHLPPDPSGHKADEDDVTLTLLDFLLNIETKDRNRLALALFYVGGLSRKEIASALKIQPENVKKILQRSTGILRESYNRDLAPKVPKASSQLLQFLYLLFNEGYKRTDAKEALSEHMCFVAIKYAQYIEPNPETYALLALMHFHLARFPARLNNGVFVPLPEQDRTLYDKPLIQQGYFYLRQAGRSTHHYFLLALISAIHSSSPTFADTDWQKITVLYSKIKHLSDELQLNYYIAKSHISDPEECLDFILTFPPSLSSISAAAYLYERLRNYVSAISKYKEASNYTENPADLRFFEKKILYLNEKINPTLLNYKL
;
A
#
# COMPACT_ATOMS: atom_id res chain seq x y z
N MET A 1 1.90 -19.69 -2.03
CA MET A 1 1.24 -18.37 -1.87
C MET A 1 2.19 -17.49 -1.08
N LYS A 2 2.34 -16.20 -1.41
CA LYS A 2 3.26 -15.29 -0.70
C LYS A 2 2.75 -15.00 0.72
N ALA A 3 3.64 -14.75 1.68
CA ALA A 3 3.30 -14.53 3.08
C ALA A 3 2.20 -13.46 3.28
N ASP A 4 2.32 -12.33 2.59
CA ASP A 4 1.34 -11.24 2.71
C ASP A 4 -0.04 -11.62 2.17
N SER A 5 -0.07 -12.41 1.10
CA SER A 5 -1.32 -12.93 0.53
C SER A 5 -2.02 -13.91 1.49
N ILE A 6 -1.23 -14.72 2.21
CA ILE A 6 -1.75 -15.60 3.26
C ILE A 6 -2.33 -14.78 4.40
N TYR A 7 -1.65 -13.71 4.83
CA TYR A 7 -2.14 -12.83 5.90
C TYR A 7 -3.44 -12.12 5.52
N ILE A 8 -3.41 -11.37 4.41
CA ILE A 8 -4.53 -10.51 4.00
C ILE A 8 -5.83 -11.30 3.81
N HIS A 9 -5.74 -12.52 3.27
CA HIS A 9 -6.93 -13.34 3.04
C HIS A 9 -7.37 -14.15 4.23
N HIS A 10 -6.46 -14.60 5.10
CA HIS A 10 -6.82 -15.62 6.08
C HIS A 10 -6.74 -15.15 7.53
N PHE A 11 -6.12 -14.00 7.84
CA PHE A 11 -5.99 -13.56 9.22
C PHE A 11 -7.37 -13.32 9.85
N THR A 12 -8.17 -12.45 9.22
CA THR A 12 -9.51 -12.13 9.72
C THR A 12 -10.46 -13.33 9.70
N PRO A 13 -10.54 -14.14 8.62
CA PRO A 13 -11.39 -15.33 8.62
C PRO A 13 -11.01 -16.39 9.65
N VAL A 14 -9.70 -16.67 9.82
CA VAL A 14 -9.24 -17.67 10.80
C VAL A 14 -9.52 -17.19 12.22
N LEU A 15 -9.22 -15.91 12.52
CA LEU A 15 -9.54 -15.32 13.82
C LEU A 15 -11.03 -15.40 14.12
N ASN A 16 -11.88 -15.00 13.17
CA ASN A 16 -13.33 -15.06 13.35
C ASN A 16 -13.84 -16.50 13.54
N ALA A 17 -13.36 -17.46 12.74
CA ALA A 17 -13.76 -18.86 12.86
C ALA A 17 -13.39 -19.46 14.23
N LEU A 18 -12.26 -19.06 14.83
CA LEU A 18 -11.88 -19.48 16.18
C LEU A 18 -12.69 -18.75 17.26
N CYS A 19 -12.89 -17.44 17.14
CA CYS A 19 -13.75 -16.68 18.06
C CYS A 19 -15.18 -17.24 18.11
N GLN A 20 -15.76 -17.62 16.96
CA GLN A 20 -17.10 -18.22 16.90
C GLN A 20 -17.16 -19.63 17.50
N ARG A 21 -16.10 -20.43 17.35
CA ARG A 21 -16.06 -21.81 17.88
C ARG A 21 -15.71 -21.86 19.37
N TYR A 22 -14.94 -20.89 19.85
CA TYR A 22 -14.41 -20.81 21.21
C TYR A 22 -14.88 -19.53 21.93
N LYS A 23 -16.17 -19.21 21.85
CA LYS A 23 -16.78 -18.00 22.45
C LYS A 23 -16.51 -17.83 23.95
N GLN A 24 -16.24 -18.93 24.64
CA GLN A 24 -15.94 -19.00 26.07
C GLN A 24 -14.47 -18.70 26.44
N VAL A 25 -13.58 -18.61 25.45
CA VAL A 25 -12.15 -18.37 25.64
C VAL A 25 -11.86 -16.88 25.51
N ASP A 26 -10.88 -16.36 26.27
CA ASP A 26 -10.48 -14.96 26.14
C ASP A 26 -9.98 -14.68 24.71
N PHE A 27 -10.47 -13.58 24.14
CA PHE A 27 -10.08 -13.11 22.82
C PHE A 27 -8.55 -12.99 22.67
N ASP A 28 -7.86 -12.54 23.71
CA ASP A 28 -6.40 -12.34 23.66
C ASP A 28 -5.68 -13.68 23.46
N ASP A 29 -6.16 -14.76 24.09
CA ASP A 29 -5.58 -16.10 23.92
C ASP A 29 -5.83 -16.64 22.51
N ILE A 30 -7.00 -16.35 21.92
CA ILE A 30 -7.31 -16.70 20.53
C ILE A 30 -6.42 -15.92 19.56
N LEU A 31 -6.31 -14.60 19.76
CA LEU A 31 -5.51 -13.71 18.92
C LEU A 31 -4.03 -14.12 18.93
N ASP A 32 -3.48 -14.43 20.10
CA ASP A 32 -2.11 -14.94 20.26
C ASP A 32 -1.93 -16.27 19.50
N ALA A 33 -2.87 -17.20 19.62
CA ALA A 33 -2.81 -18.47 18.90
C ALA A 33 -2.85 -18.30 17.37
N VAL A 34 -3.61 -17.31 16.87
CA VAL A 34 -3.63 -16.96 15.45
C VAL A 34 -2.30 -16.35 15.03
N HIS A 35 -1.79 -15.36 15.76
CA HIS A 35 -0.48 -14.75 15.46
C HIS A 35 0.63 -15.79 15.39
N ASP A 36 0.69 -16.69 16.36
CA ASP A 36 1.64 -17.80 16.39
C ASP A 36 1.50 -18.74 15.18
N ALA A 37 0.27 -18.97 14.68
CA ALA A 37 0.04 -19.80 13.51
C ALA A 37 0.54 -19.13 12.22
N PHE A 38 0.36 -17.81 12.11
CA PHE A 38 0.94 -17.02 11.02
C PHE A 38 2.47 -17.02 11.08
N GLU A 39 3.05 -16.85 12.26
CA GLU A 39 4.50 -16.91 12.43
C GLU A 39 5.05 -18.30 12.06
N ALA A 40 4.36 -19.37 12.45
CA ALA A 40 4.70 -20.73 12.02
C ALA A 40 4.61 -20.93 10.50
N SER A 41 3.68 -20.23 9.82
CA SER A 41 3.57 -20.30 8.35
C SER A 41 4.78 -19.69 7.64
N LEU A 42 5.43 -18.67 8.24
CA LEU A 42 6.61 -18.02 7.67
C LEU A 42 7.84 -18.93 7.71
N SER A 43 7.92 -19.80 8.71
CA SER A 43 9.03 -20.74 8.93
C SER A 43 8.78 -22.12 8.31
N PHE A 44 7.64 -22.32 7.63
CA PHE A 44 7.28 -23.61 7.05
C PHE A 44 7.99 -23.83 5.70
N GLU A 45 8.86 -24.83 5.64
CA GLU A 45 9.70 -25.12 4.45
C GLU A 45 8.93 -25.77 3.29
N GLY A 46 7.66 -26.16 3.49
CA GLY A 46 6.82 -26.81 2.49
C GLY A 46 5.78 -25.90 1.84
N GLN A 47 5.09 -26.42 0.81
CA GLN A 47 3.96 -25.71 0.20
C GLN A 47 2.68 -25.91 1.03
N ILE A 48 2.04 -24.82 1.44
CA ILE A 48 0.73 -24.84 2.09
C ILE A 48 -0.35 -24.80 1.00
N LEU A 49 -1.00 -25.94 0.73
CA LEU A 49 -2.02 -26.06 -0.34
C LEU A 49 -3.37 -25.43 0.02
N GLN A 50 -3.74 -25.47 1.30
CA GLN A 50 -4.97 -24.83 1.82
C GLN A 50 -4.62 -23.94 3.02
N PRO A 51 -4.16 -22.69 2.77
CA PRO A 51 -3.61 -21.84 3.83
C PRO A 51 -4.60 -21.54 4.95
N GLY A 52 -5.84 -21.16 4.64
CA GLY A 52 -6.87 -20.93 5.67
C GLY A 52 -7.10 -22.15 6.58
N ALA A 53 -7.32 -23.33 6.01
CA ALA A 53 -7.55 -24.57 6.77
C ALA A 53 -6.30 -25.05 7.52
N TRP A 54 -5.10 -24.75 7.02
CA TRP A 54 -3.84 -25.04 7.71
C TRP A 54 -3.65 -24.11 8.91
N LEU A 55 -3.78 -22.80 8.69
CA LEU A 55 -3.65 -21.76 9.72
C LEU A 55 -4.66 -22.00 10.85
N TYR A 56 -5.91 -22.26 10.49
CA TYR A 56 -6.95 -22.60 11.46
C TYR A 56 -6.54 -23.77 12.35
N ARG A 57 -6.08 -24.89 11.76
CA ARG A 57 -5.66 -26.07 12.52
C ARG A 57 -4.44 -25.82 13.39
N VAL A 58 -3.48 -25.04 12.93
CA VAL A 58 -2.28 -24.70 13.71
C VAL A 58 -2.64 -23.80 14.88
N ALA A 59 -3.46 -22.77 14.64
CA ALA A 59 -3.97 -21.88 15.67
C ALA A 59 -4.83 -22.63 16.70
N GLU A 60 -5.77 -23.48 16.25
CA GLU A 60 -6.60 -24.32 17.13
C GLU A 60 -5.73 -25.22 18.03
N ARG A 61 -4.71 -25.88 17.47
CA ARG A 61 -3.80 -26.73 18.25
C ARG A 61 -3.01 -25.94 19.30
N LYS A 62 -2.52 -24.75 18.94
CA LYS A 62 -1.78 -23.88 19.86
C LYS A 62 -2.67 -23.35 20.98
N LEU A 63 -3.88 -22.93 20.64
CA LEU A 63 -4.90 -22.51 21.60
C LEU A 63 -5.21 -23.65 22.59
N LEU A 64 -5.53 -24.84 22.09
CA LEU A 64 -5.83 -26.00 22.93
C LEU A 64 -4.64 -26.41 23.81
N HIS A 65 -3.42 -26.36 23.28
CA HIS A 65 -2.21 -26.62 24.06
C HIS A 65 -2.04 -25.62 25.21
N PHE A 66 -2.26 -24.33 24.94
CA PHE A 66 -2.20 -23.27 25.94
C PHE A 66 -3.27 -23.41 27.02
N LEU A 67 -4.53 -23.67 26.64
CA LEU A 67 -5.66 -23.84 27.57
C LEU A 67 -5.44 -25.03 28.50
N ARG A 68 -4.93 -26.16 27.97
CA ARG A 68 -4.57 -27.34 28.76
C ARG A 68 -3.47 -27.01 29.78
N LYS A 69 -2.44 -26.28 29.37
CA LYS A 69 -1.33 -25.90 30.26
C LYS A 69 -1.78 -25.01 31.42
N ARG A 70 -2.82 -24.19 31.23
CA ARG A 70 -3.39 -23.32 32.27
C ARG A 70 -4.55 -23.95 33.06
N ASN A 71 -4.88 -25.23 32.84
CA ASN A 71 -6.04 -25.90 33.43
C ASN A 71 -7.36 -25.15 33.23
N ILE A 72 -7.51 -24.43 32.12
CA ILE A 72 -8.74 -23.73 31.79
C ILE A 72 -9.70 -24.75 31.17
N PRO A 73 -10.88 -25.02 31.78
CA PRO A 73 -11.87 -25.92 31.21
C PRO A 73 -12.38 -25.32 29.90
N HIS A 74 -12.18 -26.02 28.78
CA HIS A 74 -12.79 -25.63 27.51
C HIS A 74 -14.01 -26.51 27.29
N LEU A 75 -15.18 -25.89 27.17
CA LEU A 75 -16.38 -26.58 26.70
C LEU A 75 -16.15 -27.17 25.30
N PRO A 76 -16.88 -28.24 24.92
CA PRO A 76 -16.87 -28.74 23.55
C PRO A 76 -17.19 -27.59 22.57
N PRO A 77 -16.52 -27.56 21.41
CA PRO A 77 -16.71 -26.51 20.41
C PRO A 77 -18.17 -26.43 19.98
N ASP A 78 -18.69 -25.21 19.80
CA ASP A 78 -20.06 -25.01 19.29
C ASP A 78 -20.17 -25.58 17.86
N PRO A 79 -21.03 -26.59 17.61
CA PRO A 79 -21.18 -27.20 16.29
C PRO A 79 -21.88 -26.29 15.28
N SER A 80 -22.47 -25.16 15.70
CA SER A 80 -23.26 -24.25 14.87
C SER A 80 -22.44 -23.22 14.06
N GLY A 81 -21.11 -23.38 14.01
CA GLY A 81 -20.19 -22.46 13.32
C GLY A 81 -20.68 -22.06 11.93
N HIS A 82 -21.16 -20.83 11.80
CA HIS A 82 -21.64 -20.29 10.54
C HIS A 82 -20.48 -20.18 9.55
N LYS A 83 -20.66 -20.74 8.34
CA LYS A 83 -19.80 -20.46 7.19
C LYS A 83 -20.20 -19.09 6.63
N ALA A 84 -19.73 -18.02 7.25
CA ALA A 84 -19.77 -16.69 6.63
C ALA A 84 -18.73 -16.65 5.49
N ASP A 85 -19.01 -15.88 4.44
CA ASP A 85 -18.02 -15.61 3.38
C ASP A 85 -16.80 -14.90 4.00
N GLU A 86 -15.59 -15.28 3.60
CA GLU A 86 -14.34 -14.71 4.12
C GLU A 86 -14.26 -13.19 3.90
N ASP A 87 -14.77 -12.74 2.74
CA ASP A 87 -14.82 -11.32 2.40
C ASP A 87 -15.82 -10.56 3.29
N ASP A 88 -17.00 -11.13 3.55
CA ASP A 88 -18.03 -10.52 4.39
C ASP A 88 -17.53 -10.28 5.81
N VAL A 89 -16.86 -11.28 6.39
CA VAL A 89 -16.27 -11.17 7.72
C VAL A 89 -15.20 -10.06 7.75
N THR A 90 -14.39 -9.98 6.69
CA THR A 90 -13.30 -9.02 6.61
C THR A 90 -13.82 -7.58 6.46
N LEU A 91 -14.81 -7.35 5.60
CA LEU A 91 -15.46 -6.06 5.43
C LEU A 91 -16.23 -5.63 6.70
N THR A 92 -16.81 -6.59 7.42
CA THR A 92 -17.48 -6.35 8.69
C THR A 92 -16.49 -5.90 9.77
N LEU A 93 -15.32 -6.54 9.88
CA LEU A 93 -14.26 -6.09 10.78
C LEU A 93 -13.74 -4.71 10.39
N LEU A 94 -13.56 -4.46 9.08
CA LEU A 94 -13.11 -3.18 8.57
C LEU A 94 -14.08 -2.05 8.95
N ASP A 95 -15.38 -2.22 8.71
CA ASP A 95 -16.41 -1.24 9.09
C ASP A 95 -16.39 -1.00 10.60
N PHE A 96 -16.32 -2.06 11.42
CA PHE A 96 -16.19 -1.91 12.86
C PHE A 96 -14.97 -1.06 13.26
N LEU A 97 -13.77 -1.43 12.79
CA LEU A 97 -12.51 -0.77 13.14
C LEU A 97 -12.49 0.71 12.74
N LEU A 98 -13.17 1.07 11.66
CA LEU A 98 -13.28 2.45 11.21
C LEU A 98 -14.35 3.26 11.97
N ASN A 99 -15.19 2.62 12.78
CA ASN A 99 -16.25 3.28 13.55
C ASN A 99 -16.07 3.23 15.08
N ILE A 100 -15.02 2.58 15.60
CA ILE A 100 -14.71 2.54 17.04
C ILE A 100 -14.46 3.94 17.62
N GLU A 101 -14.73 4.15 18.90
CA GLU A 101 -14.52 5.44 19.57
C GLU A 101 -13.02 5.70 19.87
N THR A 102 -12.28 6.19 18.89
CA THR A 102 -10.88 6.58 19.01
C THR A 102 -10.50 7.63 17.96
N LYS A 103 -9.25 8.12 18.00
CA LYS A 103 -8.74 9.05 16.99
C LYS A 103 -8.68 8.39 15.60
N ASP A 104 -9.02 9.13 14.56
CA ASP A 104 -9.02 8.64 13.17
C ASP A 104 -7.73 7.94 12.75
N ARG A 105 -6.58 8.50 13.15
CA ARG A 105 -5.27 7.87 12.86
C ARG A 105 -5.12 6.49 13.50
N ASN A 106 -5.68 6.29 14.70
CA ASN A 106 -5.65 4.99 15.36
C ASN A 106 -6.56 4.01 14.60
N ARG A 107 -7.77 4.44 14.21
CA ARG A 107 -8.70 3.62 13.40
C ARG A 107 -8.01 3.07 12.15
N LEU A 108 -7.34 3.95 11.40
CA LEU A 108 -6.57 3.57 10.21
C LEU A 108 -5.43 2.59 10.52
N ALA A 109 -4.66 2.84 11.58
CA ALA A 109 -3.56 1.95 11.97
C ALA A 109 -4.06 0.54 12.30
N LEU A 110 -5.20 0.44 13.00
CA LEU A 110 -5.81 -0.85 13.35
C LEU A 110 -6.36 -1.57 12.11
N ALA A 111 -7.05 -0.85 11.22
CA ALA A 111 -7.54 -1.42 9.97
C ALA A 111 -6.39 -1.92 9.08
N LEU A 112 -5.33 -1.12 8.90
CA LEU A 112 -4.15 -1.50 8.12
C LEU A 112 -3.43 -2.73 8.70
N PHE A 113 -3.42 -2.88 10.02
CA PHE A 113 -2.83 -4.06 10.66
C PHE A 113 -3.72 -5.30 10.53
N TYR A 114 -4.94 -5.25 11.06
CA TYR A 114 -5.79 -6.44 11.21
C TYR A 114 -6.49 -6.86 9.92
N VAL A 115 -6.72 -5.94 8.99
CA VAL A 115 -7.38 -6.21 7.69
C VAL A 115 -6.37 -6.09 6.54
N GLY A 116 -5.55 -5.03 6.56
CA GLY A 116 -4.57 -4.79 5.50
C GLY A 116 -3.33 -5.67 5.56
N GLY A 117 -3.04 -6.29 6.72
CA GLY A 117 -1.85 -7.11 6.92
C GLY A 117 -0.52 -6.39 6.88
N LEU A 118 -0.53 -5.06 7.04
CA LEU A 118 0.69 -4.27 7.06
C LEU A 118 1.45 -4.49 8.36
N SER A 119 2.77 -4.57 8.25
CA SER A 119 3.70 -4.55 9.37
C SER A 119 3.70 -3.18 10.07
N ARG A 120 4.23 -3.14 11.29
CA ARG A 120 4.38 -1.89 12.06
C ARG A 120 5.20 -0.82 11.33
N LYS A 121 6.22 -1.23 10.57
CA LYS A 121 7.07 -0.32 9.77
C LYS A 121 6.29 0.26 8.59
N GLU A 122 5.57 -0.58 7.85
CA GLU A 122 4.73 -0.16 6.73
C GLU A 122 3.63 0.80 7.21
N ILE A 123 2.95 0.49 8.33
CA ILE A 123 1.95 1.39 8.93
C ILE A 123 2.58 2.72 9.39
N ALA A 124 3.75 2.67 10.02
CA ALA A 124 4.46 3.87 10.46
C ALA A 124 4.79 4.80 9.29
N SER A 125 5.26 4.24 8.17
CA SER A 125 5.54 4.98 6.94
C SER A 125 4.25 5.54 6.31
N ALA A 126 3.23 4.69 6.12
CA ALA A 126 1.94 5.06 5.53
C ALA A 126 1.23 6.19 6.30
N LEU A 127 1.30 6.18 7.63
CA LEU A 127 0.65 7.18 8.49
C LEU A 127 1.59 8.32 8.92
N LYS A 128 2.85 8.31 8.48
CA LYS A 128 3.90 9.27 8.86
C LYS A 128 4.02 9.45 10.37
N ILE A 129 4.13 8.34 11.10
CA ILE A 129 4.32 8.32 12.56
C ILE A 129 5.49 7.44 12.95
N GLN A 130 5.98 7.61 14.18
CA GLN A 130 7.05 6.76 14.70
C GLN A 130 6.56 5.31 14.92
N PRO A 131 7.38 4.28 14.63
CA PRO A 131 7.02 2.87 14.86
C PRO A 131 6.56 2.57 16.30
N GLU A 132 7.15 3.24 17.28
CA GLU A 132 6.77 3.07 18.69
C GLU A 132 5.33 3.55 18.98
N ASN A 133 4.82 4.52 18.21
CA ASN A 133 3.42 4.95 18.31
C ASN A 133 2.47 3.89 17.73
N VAL A 134 2.84 3.26 16.62
CA VAL A 134 2.05 2.14 16.05
C VAL A 134 1.95 1.01 17.07
N LYS A 135 3.06 0.63 17.69
CA LYS A 135 3.08 -0.40 18.75
C LYS A 135 2.15 -0.05 19.91
N LYS A 136 2.16 1.19 20.40
CA LYS A 136 1.25 1.65 21.47
C LYS A 136 -0.22 1.61 21.06
N ILE A 137 -0.52 1.89 19.78
CA ILE A 137 -1.89 1.80 19.24
C ILE A 137 -2.35 0.34 19.25
N LEU A 138 -1.54 -0.58 18.72
CA LEU A 138 -1.86 -2.01 18.66
C LEU A 138 -1.98 -2.66 20.05
N GLN A 139 -1.15 -2.26 21.02
CA GLN A 139 -1.26 -2.78 22.39
C GLN A 139 -2.56 -2.37 23.08
N ARG A 140 -3.18 -1.25 22.68
CA ARG A 140 -4.44 -0.77 23.24
C ARG A 140 -5.67 -1.32 22.52
N SER A 141 -5.50 -1.90 21.33
CA SER A 141 -6.63 -2.38 20.52
C SER A 141 -7.14 -3.77 20.88
N THR A 142 -6.42 -4.53 21.70
CA THR A 142 -6.89 -5.84 22.20
C THR A 142 -8.25 -5.74 22.89
N GLY A 143 -8.42 -4.75 23.78
CA GLY A 143 -9.71 -4.48 24.42
C GLY A 143 -10.81 -4.08 23.43
N ILE A 144 -10.48 -3.33 22.39
CA ILE A 144 -11.42 -2.88 21.35
C ILE A 144 -11.89 -4.06 20.48
N LEU A 145 -10.97 -4.95 20.09
CA LEU A 145 -11.32 -6.13 19.31
C LEU A 145 -12.18 -7.10 20.11
N ARG A 146 -11.92 -7.25 21.42
CA ARG A 146 -12.75 -8.04 22.33
C ARG A 146 -14.22 -7.57 22.31
N GLU A 147 -14.48 -6.26 22.27
CA GLU A 147 -15.85 -5.71 22.15
C GLU A 147 -16.50 -5.96 20.79
N SER A 148 -15.72 -6.11 19.72
CA SER A 148 -16.22 -6.39 18.37
C SER A 148 -16.86 -7.77 18.28
N TYR A 149 -16.16 -8.79 18.79
CA TYR A 149 -16.60 -10.18 18.71
C TYR A 149 -17.75 -10.52 19.65
N ASN A 150 -18.00 -9.69 20.66
CA ASN A 150 -19.20 -9.77 21.49
C ASN A 150 -20.45 -9.21 20.80
N ARG A 151 -20.31 -8.47 19.68
CA ARG A 151 -21.45 -8.01 18.87
C ARG A 151 -21.75 -9.05 17.81
N ASP A 152 -23.03 -9.36 17.65
CA ASP A 152 -23.53 -10.13 16.52
C ASP A 152 -23.47 -9.24 15.27
N LEU A 153 -22.30 -9.20 14.63
CA LEU A 153 -22.03 -8.36 13.48
C LEU A 153 -22.62 -9.03 12.23
N ALA A 154 -23.90 -8.77 11.95
CA ALA A 154 -24.49 -9.17 10.68
C ALA A 154 -23.72 -8.51 9.52
N PRO A 155 -23.42 -9.24 8.42
CA PRO A 155 -22.73 -8.69 7.26
C PRO A 155 -23.46 -7.44 6.76
N LYS A 156 -22.72 -6.33 6.65
CA LYS A 156 -23.21 -5.08 6.07
C LYS A 156 -22.20 -4.58 5.06
N VAL A 157 -22.71 -4.15 3.90
CA VAL A 157 -21.95 -3.33 2.96
C VAL A 157 -21.45 -2.10 3.72
N PRO A 158 -20.13 -1.88 3.87
CA PRO A 158 -19.62 -0.71 4.56
C PRO A 158 -20.06 0.56 3.84
N LYS A 159 -20.54 1.54 4.60
CA LYS A 159 -20.86 2.86 4.04
C LYS A 159 -19.57 3.54 3.61
N ALA A 160 -19.57 4.18 2.45
CA ALA A 160 -18.42 4.93 2.01
C ALA A 160 -18.14 6.12 2.95
N SER A 161 -16.96 6.11 3.57
CA SER A 161 -16.48 7.18 4.45
C SER A 161 -15.09 7.63 4.02
N SER A 162 -14.70 8.85 4.42
CA SER A 162 -13.36 9.37 4.13
C SER A 162 -12.25 8.47 4.70
N GLN A 163 -12.44 7.91 5.90
CA GLN A 163 -11.46 7.00 6.50
C GLN A 163 -11.39 5.66 5.78
N LEU A 164 -12.51 5.13 5.27
CA LEU A 164 -12.52 3.90 4.48
C LEU A 164 -11.79 4.09 3.15
N LEU A 165 -12.06 5.18 2.44
CA LEU A 165 -11.34 5.52 1.20
C LEU A 165 -9.84 5.76 1.47
N GLN A 166 -9.51 6.38 2.59
CA GLN A 166 -8.12 6.57 3.01
C GLN A 166 -7.43 5.24 3.33
N PHE A 167 -8.09 4.31 4.03
CA PHE A 167 -7.58 2.96 4.27
C PHE A 167 -7.29 2.24 2.95
N LEU A 168 -8.25 2.24 2.01
CA LEU A 168 -8.11 1.59 0.71
C LEU A 168 -6.95 2.21 -0.10
N TYR A 169 -6.84 3.53 -0.10
CA TYR A 169 -5.75 4.24 -0.77
C TYR A 169 -4.37 3.91 -0.18
N LEU A 170 -4.26 3.83 1.15
CA LEU A 170 -3.00 3.47 1.82
C LEU A 170 -2.62 2.01 1.57
N LEU A 171 -3.58 1.08 1.64
CA LEU A 171 -3.37 -0.34 1.32
C LEU A 171 -2.91 -0.50 -0.13
N PHE A 172 -3.56 0.20 -1.08
CA PHE A 172 -3.14 0.17 -2.47
C PHE A 172 -1.74 0.73 -2.67
N ASN A 173 -1.39 1.85 -2.01
CA ASN A 173 -0.08 2.48 -2.15
C ASN A 173 1.05 1.60 -1.61
N GLU A 174 0.84 0.91 -0.49
CA GLU A 174 1.82 -0.05 0.02
C GLU A 174 2.05 -1.17 -1.00
N GLY A 175 0.99 -1.70 -1.62
CA GLY A 175 1.11 -2.64 -2.73
C GLY A 175 1.82 -2.06 -3.96
N TYR A 176 1.57 -0.78 -4.26
CA TYR A 176 2.10 -0.10 -5.43
C TYR A 176 3.55 0.36 -5.26
N LYS A 177 4.08 0.52 -4.05
CA LYS A 177 5.51 0.66 -3.79
C LYS A 177 5.76 0.28 -2.34
N ARG A 178 6.40 -0.87 -2.13
CA ARG A 178 6.60 -1.40 -0.79
C ARG A 178 7.66 -0.66 0.00
N THR A 179 7.40 -0.47 1.28
CA THR A 179 8.28 0.20 2.24
C THR A 179 9.46 -0.69 2.63
N ASP A 180 9.20 -1.95 3.00
CA ASP A 180 10.21 -2.84 3.59
C ASP A 180 10.02 -4.28 3.09
N ALA A 181 10.37 -4.55 1.83
CA ALA A 181 10.10 -5.85 1.24
C ALA A 181 11.17 -6.37 0.28
N LYS A 182 11.35 -7.70 0.31
CA LYS A 182 12.10 -8.48 -0.69
C LYS A 182 11.54 -8.29 -2.11
N GLU A 183 10.27 -7.90 -2.21
CA GLU A 183 9.58 -7.61 -3.46
C GLU A 183 9.23 -6.13 -3.49
N ALA A 184 9.64 -5.43 -4.55
CA ALA A 184 9.44 -3.99 -4.64
C ALA A 184 7.97 -3.57 -4.83
N LEU A 185 7.14 -4.50 -5.29
CA LEU A 185 5.74 -4.33 -5.67
C LEU A 185 4.91 -5.55 -5.22
N SER A 186 3.67 -5.33 -4.79
CA SER A 186 2.68 -6.37 -4.50
C SER A 186 1.38 -6.09 -5.25
N GLU A 187 1.27 -6.66 -6.46
CA GLU A 187 0.06 -6.55 -7.29
C GLU A 187 -1.18 -7.08 -6.55
N HIS A 188 -0.97 -8.12 -5.73
CA HIS A 188 -2.01 -8.72 -4.93
C HIS A 188 -2.65 -7.75 -3.92
N MET A 189 -1.85 -6.99 -3.18
CA MET A 189 -2.36 -5.94 -2.27
C MET A 189 -3.18 -4.89 -3.03
N CYS A 190 -2.69 -4.49 -4.21
CA CYS A 190 -3.43 -3.57 -5.08
C CYS A 190 -4.80 -4.15 -5.51
N PHE A 191 -4.84 -5.42 -5.91
CA PHE A 191 -6.09 -6.09 -6.26
C PHE A 191 -7.05 -6.22 -5.08
N VAL A 192 -6.55 -6.53 -3.87
CA VAL A 192 -7.40 -6.59 -2.68
C VAL A 192 -8.01 -5.22 -2.36
N ALA A 193 -7.23 -4.14 -2.46
CA ALA A 193 -7.76 -2.79 -2.27
C ALA A 193 -8.84 -2.44 -3.31
N ILE A 194 -8.65 -2.81 -4.58
CA ILE A 194 -9.68 -2.63 -5.63
C ILE A 194 -10.91 -3.47 -5.33
N LYS A 195 -10.74 -4.74 -4.96
CA LYS A 195 -11.83 -5.66 -4.62
C LYS A 195 -12.68 -5.11 -3.47
N TYR A 196 -12.05 -4.68 -2.39
CA TYR A 196 -12.77 -4.05 -1.28
C TYR A 196 -13.46 -2.76 -1.69
N ALA A 197 -12.81 -1.91 -2.50
CA ALA A 197 -13.45 -0.70 -3.02
C ALA A 197 -14.67 -0.99 -3.94
N GLN A 198 -14.78 -2.17 -4.54
CA GLN A 198 -15.97 -2.59 -5.30
C GLN A 198 -17.13 -3.05 -4.41
N TYR A 199 -16.87 -3.41 -3.16
CA TYR A 199 -17.87 -3.90 -2.21
C TYR A 199 -18.40 -2.84 -1.24
N ILE A 200 -17.88 -1.61 -1.28
CA ILE A 200 -18.41 -0.51 -0.46
C ILE A 200 -19.59 0.17 -1.17
N GLU A 201 -20.40 0.91 -0.41
CA GLU A 201 -21.53 1.67 -0.97
C GLU A 201 -21.05 2.61 -2.10
N PRO A 202 -21.60 2.49 -3.33
CA PRO A 202 -21.12 3.25 -4.46
C PRO A 202 -21.40 4.74 -4.31
N ASN A 203 -20.36 5.56 -4.44
CA ASN A 203 -20.49 7.02 -4.49
C ASN A 203 -19.41 7.64 -5.40
N PRO A 204 -19.51 8.93 -5.76
CA PRO A 204 -18.56 9.60 -6.64
C PRO A 204 -17.08 9.46 -6.20
N GLU A 205 -16.80 9.56 -4.91
CA GLU A 205 -15.44 9.47 -4.38
C GLU A 205 -14.86 8.06 -4.49
N THR A 206 -15.69 7.04 -4.26
CA THR A 206 -15.35 5.62 -4.43
C THR A 206 -15.00 5.33 -5.88
N TYR A 207 -15.82 5.80 -6.81
CA TYR A 207 -15.56 5.62 -8.25
C TYR A 207 -14.28 6.33 -8.70
N ALA A 208 -14.02 7.54 -8.20
CA ALA A 208 -12.78 8.22 -8.49
C ALA A 208 -11.55 7.50 -7.91
N LEU A 209 -11.64 6.93 -6.71
CA LEU A 209 -10.58 6.12 -6.13
C LEU A 209 -10.35 4.83 -6.93
N LEU A 210 -11.41 4.13 -7.32
CA LEU A 210 -11.34 2.98 -8.23
C LEU A 210 -10.67 3.36 -9.55
N ALA A 211 -11.04 4.49 -10.15
CA ALA A 211 -10.41 4.97 -11.38
C ALA A 211 -8.90 5.19 -11.21
N LEU A 212 -8.51 5.89 -10.14
CA LEU A 212 -7.11 6.13 -9.79
C LEU A 212 -6.32 4.82 -9.65
N MET A 213 -6.85 3.86 -8.90
CA MET A 213 -6.21 2.56 -8.67
C MET A 213 -6.04 1.77 -9.97
N HIS A 214 -7.04 1.76 -10.85
CA HIS A 214 -6.97 1.08 -12.14
C HIS A 214 -5.93 1.71 -13.07
N PHE A 215 -5.84 3.05 -13.15
CA PHE A 215 -4.81 3.71 -13.95
C PHE A 215 -3.39 3.43 -13.42
N HIS A 216 -3.21 3.36 -12.11
CA HIS A 216 -1.95 2.96 -11.52
C HIS A 216 -1.62 1.50 -11.83
N LEU A 217 -2.57 0.59 -11.60
CA LEU A 217 -2.36 -0.83 -11.83
C LEU A 217 -2.09 -1.15 -13.30
N ALA A 218 -2.69 -0.40 -14.24
CA ALA A 218 -2.42 -0.58 -15.65
C ALA A 218 -0.93 -0.43 -16.04
N ARG A 219 -0.15 0.29 -15.22
CA ARG A 219 1.26 0.55 -15.47
C ARG A 219 2.18 -0.51 -14.87
N PHE A 220 1.66 -1.40 -14.02
CA PHE A 220 2.46 -2.37 -13.26
C PHE A 220 3.47 -3.15 -14.13
N PRO A 221 3.08 -3.67 -15.32
CA PRO A 221 3.99 -4.46 -16.16
C PRO A 221 5.23 -3.69 -16.63
N ALA A 222 5.16 -2.35 -16.71
CA ALA A 222 6.25 -1.50 -17.17
C ALA A 222 7.13 -0.96 -16.04
N ARG A 223 6.77 -1.18 -14.76
CA ARG A 223 7.40 -0.50 -13.62
C ARG A 223 8.65 -1.17 -13.06
N LEU A 224 8.82 -2.46 -13.32
CA LEU A 224 9.98 -3.22 -12.89
C LEU A 224 10.61 -3.92 -14.09
N ASN A 225 11.93 -3.85 -14.19
CA ASN A 225 12.72 -4.66 -15.09
C ASN A 225 13.87 -5.30 -14.32
N ASN A 226 13.95 -6.64 -14.31
CA ASN A 226 14.95 -7.40 -13.55
C ASN A 226 15.06 -6.99 -12.08
N GLY A 227 13.91 -6.67 -11.45
CA GLY A 227 13.84 -6.25 -10.05
C GLY A 227 14.35 -4.83 -9.78
N VAL A 228 14.50 -3.99 -10.82
CA VAL A 228 14.86 -2.57 -10.71
C VAL A 228 13.69 -1.71 -11.15
N PHE A 229 13.43 -0.62 -10.42
CA PHE A 229 12.41 0.35 -10.82
C PHE A 229 12.76 1.01 -12.15
N VAL A 230 11.77 1.09 -13.04
CA VAL A 230 11.87 1.79 -14.32
C VAL A 230 11.26 3.19 -14.14
N PRO A 231 12.04 4.28 -14.30
CA PRO A 231 11.54 5.65 -14.24
C PRO A 231 10.43 5.89 -15.25
N LEU A 232 9.47 6.76 -14.91
CA LEU A 232 8.34 7.08 -15.79
C LEU A 232 8.73 7.47 -17.24
N PRO A 233 9.82 8.23 -17.50
CA PRO A 233 10.27 8.51 -18.87
C PRO A 233 10.77 7.28 -19.64
N GLU A 234 11.22 6.25 -18.93
CA GLU A 234 11.84 5.04 -19.48
C GLU A 234 10.86 3.85 -19.54
N GLN A 235 9.63 4.01 -19.04
CA GLN A 235 8.61 2.96 -19.06
C GLN A 235 8.14 2.70 -20.50
N ASP A 236 8.18 1.43 -20.92
CA ASP A 236 7.57 1.00 -22.17
C ASP A 236 6.03 1.02 -22.04
N ARG A 237 5.42 2.03 -22.66
CA ARG A 237 3.96 2.25 -22.59
C ARG A 237 3.17 1.26 -23.44
N THR A 238 3.82 0.46 -24.28
CA THR A 238 3.16 -0.65 -24.99
C THR A 238 2.80 -1.78 -24.04
N LEU A 239 3.51 -1.91 -22.91
CA LEU A 239 3.22 -2.87 -21.84
C LEU A 239 2.09 -2.41 -20.91
N TYR A 240 1.55 -1.21 -21.08
CA TYR A 240 0.44 -0.75 -20.24
C TYR A 240 -0.83 -1.54 -20.56
N ASP A 241 -1.47 -2.06 -19.50
CA ASP A 241 -2.68 -2.86 -19.60
C ASP A 241 -3.87 -2.00 -20.07
N LYS A 242 -4.26 -2.19 -21.33
CA LYS A 242 -5.35 -1.43 -21.96
C LYS A 242 -6.72 -1.74 -21.33
N PRO A 243 -7.08 -3.00 -21.02
CA PRO A 243 -8.29 -3.30 -20.24
C PRO A 243 -8.39 -2.53 -18.92
N LEU A 244 -7.32 -2.47 -18.12
CA LEU A 244 -7.31 -1.71 -16.86
C LEU A 244 -7.45 -0.20 -17.10
N ILE A 245 -6.83 0.35 -18.15
CA ILE A 245 -7.05 1.76 -18.54
C ILE A 245 -8.53 2.00 -18.89
N GLN A 246 -9.16 1.10 -19.63
CA GLN A 246 -10.57 1.22 -19.99
C GLN A 246 -11.49 1.15 -18.74
N GLN A 247 -11.18 0.27 -17.78
CA GLN A 247 -11.86 0.22 -16.49
C GLN A 247 -11.66 1.50 -15.68
N GLY A 248 -10.44 2.05 -15.68
CA GLY A 248 -10.16 3.36 -15.07
C GLY A 248 -11.06 4.46 -15.64
N TYR A 249 -11.21 4.51 -16.97
CA TYR A 249 -12.13 5.45 -17.62
C TYR A 249 -13.60 5.16 -17.35
N PHE A 250 -13.99 3.90 -17.20
CA PHE A 250 -15.36 3.53 -16.81
C PHE A 250 -15.69 4.14 -15.44
N TYR A 251 -14.87 3.88 -14.42
CA TYR A 251 -15.09 4.42 -13.09
C TYR A 251 -14.95 5.94 -13.04
N LEU A 252 -14.03 6.53 -13.80
CA LEU A 252 -13.89 7.98 -13.87
C LEU A 252 -15.14 8.66 -14.42
N ARG A 253 -15.86 8.03 -15.35
CA ARG A 253 -17.17 8.52 -15.83
C ARG A 253 -18.26 8.39 -14.76
N GLN A 254 -18.29 7.28 -14.03
CA GLN A 254 -19.25 7.07 -12.93
C GLN A 254 -19.06 8.08 -11.78
N ALA A 255 -17.81 8.50 -11.53
CA ALA A 255 -17.50 9.53 -10.55
C ALA A 255 -18.11 10.90 -10.88
N GLY A 256 -18.52 11.13 -12.14
CA GLY A 256 -19.03 12.43 -12.60
C GLY A 256 -17.95 13.51 -12.57
N ARG A 257 -18.35 14.79 -12.66
CA ARG A 257 -17.41 15.92 -12.55
C ARG A 257 -17.27 16.32 -11.08
N SER A 258 -16.03 16.41 -10.60
CA SER A 258 -15.75 16.87 -9.24
C SER A 258 -14.40 17.58 -9.13
N THR A 259 -14.09 18.06 -7.93
CA THR A 259 -12.80 18.65 -7.54
C THR A 259 -12.25 18.02 -6.25
N HIS A 260 -12.84 16.92 -5.77
CA HIS A 260 -12.30 16.23 -4.60
C HIS A 260 -10.97 15.53 -4.96
N HIS A 261 -10.21 15.17 -3.92
CA HIS A 261 -8.82 14.74 -4.02
C HIS A 261 -8.61 13.56 -4.99
N TYR A 262 -9.32 12.44 -4.79
CA TYR A 262 -9.16 11.25 -5.62
C TYR A 262 -9.53 11.49 -7.09
N PHE A 263 -10.49 12.36 -7.39
CA PHE A 263 -10.88 12.66 -8.77
C PHE A 263 -9.76 13.40 -9.51
N LEU A 264 -9.14 14.38 -8.86
CA LEU A 264 -8.01 15.11 -9.43
C LEU A 264 -6.80 14.20 -9.66
N LEU A 265 -6.48 13.33 -8.70
CA LEU A 265 -5.42 12.32 -8.88
C LEU A 265 -5.74 11.33 -10.00
N ALA A 266 -7.00 10.88 -10.10
CA ALA A 266 -7.43 9.98 -11.17
C ALA A 266 -7.28 10.62 -12.55
N LEU A 267 -7.60 11.93 -12.69
CA LEU A 267 -7.38 12.68 -13.92
C LEU A 267 -5.89 12.78 -14.29
N ILE A 268 -5.02 13.06 -13.32
CA ILE A 268 -3.56 13.10 -13.53
C ILE A 268 -3.06 11.73 -14.02
N SER A 269 -3.47 10.66 -13.34
CA SER A 269 -3.10 9.28 -13.72
C SER A 269 -3.68 8.87 -15.07
N ALA A 270 -4.88 9.34 -15.44
CA ALA A 270 -5.47 9.11 -16.75
C ALA A 270 -4.65 9.76 -17.87
N ILE A 271 -4.18 11.01 -17.68
CA ILE A 271 -3.33 11.70 -18.66
C ILE A 271 -2.03 10.91 -18.88
N HIS A 272 -1.36 10.48 -17.81
CA HIS A 272 -0.16 9.64 -17.94
C HIS A 272 -0.43 8.33 -18.68
N SER A 273 -1.54 7.66 -18.38
CA SER A 273 -1.83 6.31 -18.90
C SER A 273 -2.33 6.32 -20.35
N SER A 274 -2.90 7.43 -20.81
CA SER A 274 -3.41 7.59 -22.18
C SER A 274 -2.43 8.23 -23.16
N SER A 275 -1.39 8.89 -22.66
CA SER A 275 -0.39 9.53 -23.51
C SER A 275 0.49 8.47 -24.20
N PRO A 276 0.66 8.50 -25.54
CA PRO A 276 1.42 7.47 -26.27
C PRO A 276 2.89 7.39 -25.84
N THR A 277 3.54 8.54 -25.64
CA THR A 277 4.92 8.62 -25.16
C THR A 277 5.05 9.57 -23.97
N PHE A 278 6.20 9.55 -23.31
CA PHE A 278 6.52 10.51 -22.25
C PHE A 278 6.50 11.96 -22.76
N ALA A 279 7.01 12.21 -23.97
CA ALA A 279 7.02 13.52 -24.58
C ALA A 279 5.61 14.05 -24.88
N ASP A 280 4.66 13.17 -25.24
CA ASP A 280 3.26 13.54 -25.52
C ASP A 280 2.42 13.78 -24.25
N THR A 281 3.01 13.62 -23.07
CA THR A 281 2.28 13.81 -21.81
C THR A 281 1.92 15.29 -21.64
N ASP A 282 0.63 15.58 -21.43
CA ASP A 282 0.14 16.95 -21.25
C ASP A 282 0.48 17.48 -19.85
N TRP A 283 1.74 17.91 -19.70
CA TRP A 283 2.29 18.45 -18.45
C TRP A 283 1.57 19.72 -18.00
N GLN A 284 1.07 20.54 -18.93
CA GLN A 284 0.32 21.75 -18.60
C GLN A 284 -0.98 21.39 -17.88
N LYS A 285 -1.75 20.43 -18.41
CA LYS A 285 -2.96 19.93 -17.73
C LYS A 285 -2.63 19.30 -16.38
N ILE A 286 -1.57 18.49 -16.29
CA ILE A 286 -1.17 17.86 -15.02
C ILE A 286 -0.85 18.92 -13.96
N THR A 287 -0.07 19.95 -14.29
CA THR A 287 0.28 21.03 -13.36
C THR A 287 -0.96 21.79 -12.89
N VAL A 288 -1.91 22.07 -13.80
CA VAL A 288 -3.21 22.71 -13.45
C VAL A 288 -4.08 21.80 -12.56
N LEU A 289 -4.02 20.48 -12.73
CA LEU A 289 -4.78 19.55 -11.89
C LEU A 289 -4.19 19.48 -10.47
N TYR A 290 -2.86 19.42 -10.34
CA TYR A 290 -2.21 19.49 -9.04
C TYR A 290 -2.52 20.80 -8.31
N SER A 291 -2.52 21.94 -9.01
CA SER A 291 -2.82 23.25 -8.39
C SER A 291 -4.26 23.36 -7.87
N LYS A 292 -5.17 22.46 -8.29
CA LYS A 292 -6.55 22.38 -7.78
C LYS A 292 -6.69 21.52 -6.53
N ILE A 293 -5.68 20.72 -6.17
CA ILE A 293 -5.73 19.89 -4.97
C ILE A 293 -5.52 20.79 -3.75
N LYS A 294 -6.56 20.90 -2.91
CA LYS A 294 -6.47 21.62 -1.64
C LYS A 294 -5.57 20.82 -0.68
N HIS A 295 -4.62 21.50 -0.03
CA HIS A 295 -3.67 20.91 0.94
C HIS A 295 -2.88 19.73 0.37
N LEU A 296 -1.96 20.02 -0.56
CA LEU A 296 -1.01 19.03 -1.05
C LEU A 296 -0.13 18.52 0.10
N SER A 297 -0.03 17.19 0.24
CA SER A 297 1.05 16.60 1.05
C SER A 297 2.40 16.90 0.40
N ASP A 298 3.49 16.81 1.18
CA ASP A 298 4.84 17.04 0.67
C ASP A 298 5.14 16.22 -0.60
N GLU A 299 4.71 14.96 -0.67
CA GLU A 299 4.88 14.11 -1.85
C GLU A 299 4.14 14.66 -3.07
N LEU A 300 2.92 15.15 -2.89
CA LEU A 300 2.15 15.73 -4.00
C LEU A 300 2.68 17.10 -4.39
N GLN A 301 3.26 17.87 -3.46
CA GLN A 301 3.97 19.11 -3.79
C GLN A 301 5.24 18.83 -4.60
N LEU A 302 6.03 17.82 -4.22
CA LEU A 302 7.19 17.38 -5.00
C LEU A 302 6.77 16.95 -6.41
N ASN A 303 5.70 16.15 -6.53
CA ASN A 303 5.17 15.74 -7.83
C ASN A 303 4.68 16.93 -8.67
N TYR A 304 4.07 17.94 -8.03
CA TYR A 304 3.71 19.18 -8.69
C TYR A 304 4.93 19.92 -9.25
N TYR A 305 6.00 20.10 -8.48
CA TYR A 305 7.21 20.77 -8.96
C TYR A 305 7.95 19.97 -10.04
N ILE A 306 7.94 18.64 -9.96
CA ILE A 306 8.42 17.79 -11.06
C ILE A 306 7.60 18.06 -12.32
N ALA A 307 6.27 18.02 -12.25
CA ALA A 307 5.41 18.30 -13.40
C ALA A 307 5.59 19.72 -13.94
N LYS A 308 5.68 20.72 -13.05
CA LYS A 308 5.92 22.13 -13.41
C LYS A 308 7.25 22.30 -14.13
N SER A 309 8.29 21.58 -13.70
CA SER A 309 9.60 21.65 -14.36
C SER A 309 9.54 21.27 -15.85
N HIS A 310 8.56 20.47 -16.29
CA HIS A 310 8.41 20.09 -17.71
C HIS A 310 7.82 21.20 -18.59
N ILE A 311 7.28 22.28 -18.02
CA ILE A 311 6.67 23.40 -18.74
C ILE A 311 7.27 24.77 -18.41
N SER A 312 8.07 24.86 -17.33
CA SER A 312 8.77 26.07 -16.91
C SER A 312 10.24 25.79 -16.66
N ASP A 313 10.98 26.78 -16.17
CA ASP A 313 12.39 26.62 -15.81
C ASP A 313 12.57 25.50 -14.75
N PRO A 314 13.35 24.44 -15.05
CA PRO A 314 13.70 23.41 -14.08
C PRO A 314 14.55 23.90 -12.91
N GLU A 315 15.33 24.99 -13.05
CA GLU A 315 16.16 25.52 -11.95
C GLU A 315 15.29 26.08 -10.82
N GLU A 316 14.30 26.92 -11.13
CA GLU A 316 13.35 27.42 -10.13
C GLU A 316 12.63 26.28 -9.38
N CYS A 317 12.25 25.22 -10.11
CA CYS A 317 11.57 24.07 -9.50
C CYS A 317 12.51 23.29 -8.57
N LEU A 318 13.79 23.18 -8.92
CA LEU A 318 14.80 22.56 -8.08
C LEU A 318 15.02 23.36 -6.80
N ASP A 319 15.10 24.69 -6.87
CA ASP A 319 15.23 25.55 -5.70
C ASP A 319 14.10 25.31 -4.70
N PHE A 320 12.85 25.20 -5.18
CA PHE A 320 11.72 24.84 -4.32
C PHE A 320 11.86 23.44 -3.72
N ILE A 321 12.24 22.44 -4.51
CA ILE A 321 12.42 21.05 -4.02
C ILE A 321 13.49 20.99 -2.92
N LEU A 322 14.56 21.77 -3.02
CA LEU A 322 15.63 21.82 -2.02
C LEU A 322 15.20 22.45 -0.68
N THR A 323 14.05 23.14 -0.62
CA THR A 323 13.50 23.67 0.65
C THR A 323 12.76 22.63 1.49
N PHE A 324 12.41 21.47 0.91
CA PHE A 324 11.70 20.42 1.63
C PHE A 324 12.61 19.73 2.65
N PRO A 325 12.06 19.25 3.78
CA PRO A 325 12.79 18.38 4.68
C PRO A 325 13.44 17.19 3.93
N PRO A 326 14.67 16.78 4.30
CA PRO A 326 15.30 15.62 3.69
C PRO A 326 14.45 14.36 3.88
N SER A 327 14.11 13.74 2.76
CA SER A 327 13.35 12.49 2.68
C SER A 327 13.77 11.78 1.40
N LEU A 328 13.50 10.47 1.31
CA LEU A 328 13.77 9.72 0.08
C LEU A 328 13.16 10.41 -1.15
N SER A 329 11.92 10.90 -1.03
CA SER A 329 11.20 11.57 -2.11
C SER A 329 11.81 12.91 -2.51
N SER A 330 12.10 13.80 -1.55
CA SER A 330 12.66 15.13 -1.85
C SER A 330 14.08 15.03 -2.41
N ILE A 331 14.91 14.14 -1.86
CA ILE A 331 16.29 13.92 -2.33
C ILE A 331 16.28 13.29 -3.73
N SER A 332 15.43 12.29 -3.98
CA SER A 332 15.31 11.66 -5.31
C SER A 332 14.78 12.63 -6.37
N ALA A 333 13.83 13.50 -6.00
CA ALA A 333 13.31 14.53 -6.88
C ALA A 333 14.38 15.56 -7.25
N ALA A 334 15.21 15.98 -6.28
CA ALA A 334 16.35 16.85 -6.54
C ALA A 334 17.39 16.17 -7.46
N ALA A 335 17.70 14.88 -7.23
CA ALA A 335 18.60 14.11 -8.08
C ALA A 335 18.11 14.08 -9.55
N TYR A 336 16.82 13.84 -9.75
CA TYR A 336 16.19 13.85 -11.07
C TYR A 336 16.30 15.22 -11.77
N LEU A 337 16.07 16.33 -11.07
CA LEU A 337 16.20 17.66 -11.67
C LEU A 337 17.65 18.04 -11.96
N TYR A 338 18.60 17.68 -11.09
CA TYR A 338 20.02 17.86 -11.40
C TYR A 338 20.44 17.05 -12.64
N GLU A 339 19.97 15.80 -12.79
CA GLU A 339 20.21 15.00 -13.99
C GLU A 339 19.66 15.70 -15.24
N ARG A 340 18.44 16.24 -15.17
CA ARG A 340 17.81 16.94 -16.27
C ARG A 340 18.50 18.26 -16.63
N LEU A 341 19.04 18.98 -15.65
CA LEU A 341 19.88 20.16 -15.80
C LEU A 341 21.31 19.84 -16.27
N ARG A 342 21.63 18.55 -16.46
CA ARG A 342 22.97 18.05 -16.80
C ARG A 342 24.05 18.37 -15.76
N ASN A 343 23.64 18.73 -14.54
CA ASN A 343 24.54 18.81 -13.40
C ASN A 343 24.72 17.41 -12.79
N TYR A 344 25.46 16.57 -13.51
CA TYR A 344 25.62 15.16 -13.18
C TYR A 344 26.34 14.93 -11.85
N VAL A 345 27.25 15.83 -11.45
CA VAL A 345 27.97 15.75 -10.18
C VAL A 345 27.00 15.87 -9.00
N SER A 346 26.13 16.89 -9.02
CA SER A 346 25.11 17.06 -7.98
C SER A 346 24.06 15.95 -8.03
N ALA A 347 23.67 15.49 -9.22
CA ALA A 347 22.74 14.36 -9.36
C ALA A 347 23.29 13.07 -8.72
N ILE A 348 24.55 12.72 -8.98
CA ILE A 348 25.23 11.56 -8.37
C ILE A 348 25.28 11.72 -6.85
N SER A 349 25.64 12.91 -6.35
CA SER A 349 25.66 13.18 -4.92
C SER A 349 24.31 12.93 -4.27
N LYS A 350 23.22 13.39 -4.91
CA LYS A 350 21.85 13.19 -4.40
C LYS A 350 21.38 11.75 -4.51
N TYR A 351 21.73 11.00 -5.55
CA TYR A 351 21.43 9.56 -5.61
C TYR A 351 22.16 8.75 -4.53
N LYS A 352 23.41 9.12 -4.22
CA LYS A 352 24.15 8.52 -3.08
C LYS A 352 23.49 8.86 -1.75
N GLU A 353 23.05 10.11 -1.57
CA GLU A 353 22.33 10.54 -0.37
C GLU A 353 21.00 9.78 -0.22
N ALA A 354 20.21 9.65 -1.30
CA ALA A 354 18.93 8.93 -1.31
C ALA A 354 19.06 7.46 -0.93
N SER A 355 20.20 6.83 -1.26
CA SER A 355 20.49 5.44 -0.91
C SER A 355 20.54 5.22 0.61
N ASN A 356 20.80 6.25 1.40
CA ASN A 356 20.79 6.18 2.88
C ASN A 356 19.38 6.27 3.49
N TYR A 357 18.34 6.54 2.69
CA TYR A 357 16.96 6.76 3.14
C TYR A 357 16.01 5.62 2.76
N THR A 358 16.53 4.50 2.24
CA THR A 358 15.70 3.36 1.82
C THR A 358 16.38 2.04 2.14
N GLU A 359 15.59 1.06 2.57
CA GLU A 359 15.99 -0.35 2.70
C GLU A 359 15.50 -1.16 1.48
N ASN A 360 14.73 -0.56 0.56
CA ASN A 360 14.13 -1.25 -0.58
C ASN A 360 15.21 -1.62 -1.63
N PRO A 361 15.44 -2.92 -1.91
CA PRO A 361 16.48 -3.34 -2.84
C PRO A 361 16.33 -2.80 -4.27
N ALA A 362 15.09 -2.57 -4.74
CA ALA A 362 14.85 -2.03 -6.07
C ALA A 362 15.17 -0.54 -6.17
N ASP A 363 14.95 0.23 -5.10
CA ASP A 363 15.39 1.63 -5.04
C ASP A 363 16.92 1.71 -5.02
N LEU A 364 17.59 0.88 -4.19
CA LEU A 364 19.05 0.83 -4.13
C LEU A 364 19.68 0.50 -5.48
N ARG A 365 19.23 -0.57 -6.14
CA ARG A 365 19.70 -0.94 -7.48
C ARG A 365 19.42 0.14 -8.52
N PHE A 366 18.27 0.83 -8.40
CA PHE A 366 17.94 1.94 -9.28
C PHE A 366 18.94 3.09 -9.13
N PHE A 367 19.27 3.49 -7.89
CA PHE A 367 20.25 4.53 -7.62
C PHE A 367 21.66 4.15 -8.08
N GLU A 368 22.09 2.91 -7.82
CA GLU A 368 23.37 2.39 -8.32
C GLU A 368 23.47 2.49 -9.85
N LYS A 369 22.43 2.05 -10.56
CA LYS A 369 22.37 2.12 -12.03
C LYS A 369 22.42 3.57 -12.52
N LYS A 370 21.70 4.49 -11.87
CA LYS A 370 21.74 5.92 -12.21
C LYS A 370 23.13 6.52 -11.97
N ILE A 371 23.78 6.19 -10.85
CA ILE A 371 25.13 6.66 -10.55
C ILE A 371 26.14 6.17 -11.61
N LEU A 372 26.08 4.89 -12.00
CA LEU A 372 26.95 4.35 -13.04
C LEU A 372 26.74 5.07 -14.37
N TYR A 373 25.49 5.19 -14.82
CA TYR A 373 25.13 5.89 -16.04
C TYR A 373 25.63 7.35 -16.06
N LEU A 374 25.46 8.08 -14.96
CA LEU A 374 25.89 9.48 -14.87
C LEU A 374 27.42 9.63 -14.82
N ASN A 375 28.14 8.69 -14.20
CA ASN A 375 29.61 8.67 -14.25
C ASN A 375 30.13 8.47 -15.68
N GLU A 376 29.48 7.62 -16.48
CA GLU A 376 29.81 7.44 -17.91
C GLU A 376 29.58 8.73 -18.71
N LYS A 377 28.54 9.51 -18.38
CA LYS A 377 28.29 10.82 -19.01
C LYS A 377 29.33 11.87 -18.66
N ILE A 378 29.93 11.81 -17.47
CA ILE A 378 31.00 12.72 -17.04
C ILE A 378 32.34 12.32 -17.69
N ASN A 379 32.66 11.01 -17.71
CA ASN A 379 33.94 10.48 -18.17
C ASN A 379 33.74 9.33 -19.18
N PRO A 380 33.45 9.61 -20.46
CA PRO A 380 33.17 8.58 -21.47
C PRO A 380 34.36 7.65 -21.80
N THR A 381 35.59 7.97 -21.36
CA THR A 381 36.82 7.23 -21.66
C THR A 381 37.16 6.09 -20.68
N LEU A 382 36.42 5.90 -19.58
CA LEU A 382 36.76 4.92 -18.54
C LEU A 382 36.43 3.44 -18.88
N LEU A 383 35.75 3.14 -19.99
CA LEU A 383 35.38 1.77 -20.35
C LEU A 383 36.33 1.06 -21.32
N ASN A 384 37.28 1.76 -21.96
CA ASN A 384 38.22 1.13 -22.91
C ASN A 384 39.32 0.26 -22.25
N TYR A 385 39.30 0.10 -20.92
CA TYR A 385 40.28 -0.70 -20.18
C TYR A 385 39.67 -1.86 -19.36
N LYS A 386 38.41 -2.22 -19.60
CA LYS A 386 37.81 -3.45 -19.06
C LYS A 386 37.01 -4.18 -20.15
N LEU A 387 37.74 -4.76 -21.11
CA LEU A 387 37.31 -5.92 -21.88
C LEU A 387 38.11 -7.13 -21.42
#